data_AF-A0AAU9SXA4-F1
#
_entry.id   AF-A0AAU9SXA4-F1
#
_cell.length_a   1.000
_cell.length_b   1.000
_cell.length_c   1.000
_cell.angle_alpha   90.00
_cell.angle_beta   90.00
_cell.angle_gamma   90.00
#
_symmetry.space_group_name_H-M   'P 1'
#
loop_
_entity.id
_entity.type
_entity.pdbx_description
1 polymer ?
#
loop_
_entity_poly.entity_id
_entity_poly.type
_entity_poly.pdbx_seq_one_letter_code
_entity_poly.pdbx_strand_id
1 'polypeptide(L)'
;MREFSLPRKTNKQTQFCSLSFAEAQLSEKSEASDTQIADIDFNHKDPKMCSLYAPDIYNNLRITEHLNSKFKFASTLINLEFLLIYVELLVFQLDRRPSVNYMERLQKDITPNMRGILIDWLVEVSEEYRLVPDTLFLTVNLIDRFLSQNQMEKQRLQLLGVTCMLIASKYEEICAPRIEEFCFITDNTYTREEVLKMECQVLNFLGFQLSVPTTKKFVRRFIQAAQVSSKAPSLELEFLANYLAELTLVEYSFLKFLPSLIAASAVFLARWTLNQSDHPWNPTLEHYTSYVTSDLKCTVLLLQELQLNTKGCSVNVIREKYKQRKFKCVAALSSPKLAESVFKKLENN
;
A
#
# COMPACT_ATOMS: atom_id res chain seq x y z
N MET A 1 30.43 5.63 5.20
CA MET A 1 29.00 5.27 5.20
C MET A 1 28.91 4.07 4.26
N ARG A 2 28.76 2.85 4.78
CA ARG A 2 28.69 1.66 3.93
C ARG A 2 27.26 1.57 3.40
N GLU A 3 27.10 1.58 2.09
CA GLU A 3 25.82 1.23 1.43
C GLU A 3 25.39 -0.15 1.91
N PHE A 4 24.09 -0.35 2.15
CA PHE A 4 23.54 -1.66 2.48
C PHE A 4 23.56 -2.52 1.21
N SER A 5 24.71 -3.09 0.86
CA SER A 5 24.86 -3.92 -0.32
C SER A 5 24.40 -5.35 -0.04
N LEU A 6 23.51 -5.89 -0.89
CA LEU A 6 23.06 -7.28 -0.80
C LEU A 6 24.23 -8.26 -1.04
N PRO A 7 24.34 -9.34 -0.25
CA PRO A 7 25.30 -10.41 -0.52
C PRO A 7 24.90 -11.20 -1.79
N ARG A 8 25.88 -11.50 -2.66
CA ARG A 8 25.65 -12.28 -3.89
C ARG A 8 25.30 -13.74 -3.57
N LYS A 9 24.05 -14.16 -3.77
CA LYS A 9 23.67 -15.58 -3.75
C LYS A 9 24.04 -16.28 -5.06
N THR A 10 24.61 -17.47 -4.96
CA THR A 10 24.73 -18.42 -6.08
C THR A 10 23.38 -19.12 -6.30
N ASN A 11 22.92 -19.12 -7.55
CA ASN A 11 21.61 -19.63 -7.98
C ASN A 11 21.40 -21.10 -7.57
N LYS A 12 20.44 -21.36 -6.69
CA LYS A 12 19.80 -22.68 -6.56
C LYS A 12 18.32 -22.52 -6.90
N GLN A 13 17.96 -23.06 -8.05
CA GLN A 13 16.58 -23.19 -8.53
C GLN A 13 15.74 -23.94 -7.49
N THR A 14 14.64 -23.32 -7.07
CA THR A 14 13.51 -24.02 -6.47
C THR A 14 12.27 -23.64 -7.28
N GLN A 15 11.67 -24.66 -7.84
CA GLN A 15 10.57 -24.64 -8.79
C GLN A 15 9.29 -24.96 -8.02
N PHE A 16 8.29 -24.07 -8.00
CA PHE A 16 6.92 -24.47 -7.65
C PHE A 16 5.83 -23.57 -8.25
N CYS A 17 4.84 -24.27 -8.80
CA CYS A 17 3.43 -23.97 -9.11
C CYS A 17 3.05 -22.76 -9.97
N SER A 18 2.90 -23.03 -11.27
CA SER A 18 2.04 -22.29 -12.20
C SER A 18 0.58 -22.77 -12.08
N LEU A 19 -0.35 -21.88 -11.75
CA LEU A 19 -1.77 -22.09 -11.98
C LEU A 19 -2.28 -21.03 -12.96
N SER A 20 -2.73 -21.51 -14.12
CA SER A 20 -3.36 -20.75 -15.19
C SER A 20 -4.76 -20.29 -14.78
N PHE A 21 -5.05 -19.01 -14.96
CA PHE A 21 -6.43 -18.50 -14.95
C PHE A 21 -6.95 -18.50 -16.38
N ALA A 22 -7.99 -19.31 -16.63
CA ALA A 22 -8.76 -19.31 -17.88
C ALA A 22 -9.89 -18.28 -17.80
N GLU A 23 -10.19 -17.69 -18.95
CA GLU A 23 -11.16 -16.63 -19.19
C GLU A 23 -12.61 -17.03 -18.87
N ALA A 24 -13.42 -16.02 -18.52
CA ALA A 24 -14.86 -16.08 -18.70
C ALA A 24 -15.35 -14.72 -19.21
N GLN A 25 -15.75 -14.67 -20.49
CA GLN A 25 -16.61 -13.64 -21.05
C GLN A 25 -18.02 -13.80 -20.47
N LEU A 26 -18.70 -12.69 -20.19
CA LEU A 26 -20.15 -12.57 -20.36
C LEU A 26 -20.50 -11.07 -20.46
N SER A 27 -21.04 -10.72 -21.63
CA SER A 27 -21.60 -9.41 -21.92
C SER A 27 -22.97 -9.29 -21.28
N GLU A 28 -23.31 -8.13 -20.74
CA GLU A 28 -24.68 -7.62 -20.77
C GLU A 28 -24.64 -6.10 -20.92
N LYS A 29 -25.35 -5.62 -21.96
CA LYS A 29 -25.57 -4.21 -22.24
C LYS A 29 -26.58 -3.65 -21.25
N SER A 30 -26.33 -2.45 -20.75
CA SER A 30 -27.36 -1.59 -20.16
C SER A 30 -27.13 -0.17 -20.65
N GLU A 31 -28.22 0.43 -21.12
CA GLU A 31 -28.33 1.74 -21.76
C GLU A 31 -28.05 2.91 -20.81
N ALA A 32 -27.68 4.03 -21.41
CA ALA A 32 -27.25 5.26 -20.77
C ALA A 32 -28.41 6.05 -20.14
N SER A 33 -28.23 6.49 -18.89
CA SER A 33 -28.77 7.74 -18.36
C SER A 33 -27.90 8.23 -17.19
N ASP A 34 -27.74 9.55 -17.07
CA ASP A 34 -26.81 10.28 -16.22
C ASP A 34 -26.67 9.81 -14.76
N THR A 35 -25.44 9.88 -14.24
CA THR A 35 -25.04 9.65 -12.83
C THR A 35 -25.21 8.23 -12.25
N GLN A 36 -25.07 7.17 -13.04
CA GLN A 36 -24.93 5.82 -12.46
C GLN A 36 -23.55 5.61 -11.83
N ILE A 37 -23.50 5.66 -10.49
CA ILE A 37 -22.39 5.12 -9.70
C ILE A 37 -22.33 3.62 -9.96
N ALA A 38 -21.20 3.13 -10.43
CA ALA A 38 -21.05 1.73 -10.79
C ALA A 38 -20.73 0.88 -9.56
N ASP A 39 -21.45 -0.22 -9.35
CA ASP A 39 -21.28 -1.10 -8.19
C ASP A 39 -20.01 -1.96 -8.31
N ILE A 40 -19.01 -1.71 -7.46
CA ILE A 40 -17.74 -2.45 -7.44
C ILE A 40 -17.79 -3.70 -6.56
N ASP A 41 -18.80 -3.84 -5.69
CA ASP A 41 -18.88 -4.88 -4.65
C ASP A 41 -19.75 -6.09 -5.10
N PHE A 42 -20.34 -6.03 -6.30
CA PHE A 42 -21.20 -7.08 -6.86
C PHE A 42 -20.48 -8.40 -7.21
N ASN A 43 -19.16 -8.40 -7.41
CA ASN A 43 -18.42 -9.60 -7.83
C ASN A 43 -17.97 -10.46 -6.65
N HIS A 44 -18.90 -11.27 -6.13
CA HIS A 44 -18.67 -12.17 -4.98
C HIS A 44 -17.75 -13.38 -5.26
N LYS A 45 -17.16 -13.50 -6.46
CA LYS A 45 -16.31 -14.63 -6.85
C LYS A 45 -14.80 -14.36 -6.74
N ASP A 46 -14.38 -13.12 -6.46
CA ASP A 46 -12.95 -12.80 -6.23
C ASP A 46 -12.53 -13.23 -4.81
N PRO A 47 -11.66 -14.26 -4.64
CA PRO A 47 -11.22 -14.70 -3.31
C PRO A 47 -10.46 -13.61 -2.55
N LYS A 48 -9.86 -12.64 -3.25
CA LYS A 48 -9.16 -11.50 -2.65
C LYS A 48 -10.12 -10.50 -1.99
N MET A 49 -11.41 -10.54 -2.33
CA MET A 49 -12.44 -9.77 -1.64
C MET A 49 -12.77 -10.32 -0.26
N CYS A 50 -12.58 -11.61 0.02
CA CYS A 50 -12.89 -12.19 1.33
C CYS A 50 -11.65 -12.46 2.18
N SER A 51 -10.49 -12.76 1.60
CA SER A 51 -9.28 -13.12 2.37
C SER A 51 -8.63 -11.94 3.10
N LEU A 52 -8.67 -10.74 2.52
CA LEU A 52 -8.13 -9.51 3.13
C LEU A 52 -8.90 -9.07 4.38
N TYR A 53 -10.15 -9.52 4.50
CA TYR A 53 -11.07 -9.13 5.57
C TYR A 53 -11.48 -10.31 6.43
N ALA A 54 -11.06 -11.54 6.12
CA ALA A 54 -11.45 -12.74 6.85
C ALA A 54 -11.20 -12.64 8.37
N PRO A 55 -10.07 -12.09 8.87
CA PRO A 55 -9.86 -11.94 10.32
C PRO A 55 -10.86 -10.97 10.97
N ASP A 56 -11.18 -9.86 10.29
CA ASP A 56 -12.09 -8.83 10.77
C ASP A 56 -13.56 -9.29 10.64
N ILE A 57 -13.88 -10.03 9.58
CA ILE A 57 -15.16 -10.74 9.39
C ILE A 57 -15.35 -11.79 10.51
N TYR A 58 -14.33 -12.57 10.87
CA TYR A 58 -14.41 -13.56 11.95
C TYR A 58 -14.55 -12.92 13.34
N ASN A 59 -13.82 -11.82 13.60
CA ASN A 59 -13.97 -11.06 14.84
C ASN A 59 -15.39 -10.50 14.99
N ASN A 60 -16.00 -10.05 13.88
CA ASN A 60 -17.37 -9.54 13.87
C ASN A 60 -18.43 -10.66 13.90
N LEU A 61 -18.22 -11.79 13.22
CA LEU A 61 -19.09 -12.97 13.28
C LEU A 61 -19.31 -13.47 14.72
N ARG A 62 -18.26 -13.39 15.56
CA ARG A 62 -18.36 -13.75 16.98
C ARG A 62 -19.22 -12.77 17.79
N ILE A 63 -19.29 -11.50 17.36
CA ILE A 63 -20.17 -10.48 17.94
C ILE A 63 -21.62 -10.69 17.45
N THR A 64 -21.81 -11.05 16.17
CA THR A 64 -23.13 -11.32 15.58
C THR A 64 -23.73 -12.67 16.01
N GLU A 65 -22.93 -13.69 16.33
CA GLU A 65 -23.40 -14.95 16.94
C GLU A 65 -24.05 -14.73 18.32
N HIS A 66 -23.67 -13.65 19.02
CA HIS A 66 -24.32 -13.26 20.27
C HIS A 66 -25.64 -12.50 20.07
N LEU A 67 -25.91 -12.01 18.86
CA LEU A 67 -27.02 -11.09 18.59
C LEU A 67 -28.11 -11.62 17.64
N ASN A 68 -27.87 -12.67 16.85
CA ASN A 68 -28.84 -13.12 15.85
C ASN A 68 -29.45 -14.51 16.11
N SER A 69 -30.31 -14.56 17.12
CA SER A 69 -31.56 -15.31 16.98
C SER A 69 -32.46 -14.52 16.03
N LYS A 70 -32.60 -15.04 14.80
CA LYS A 70 -33.46 -14.55 13.69
C LYS A 70 -32.87 -13.40 12.88
N PHE A 71 -32.48 -13.64 11.63
CA PHE A 71 -32.99 -12.95 10.42
C PHE A 71 -32.27 -13.47 9.16
N LYS A 72 -33.04 -13.77 8.11
CA LYS A 72 -32.58 -14.07 6.74
C LYS A 72 -32.43 -12.75 5.97
N PHE A 73 -31.20 -12.25 5.77
CA PHE A 73 -30.92 -11.08 4.90
C PHE A 73 -29.50 -11.12 4.28
N ALA A 74 -29.14 -12.20 3.60
CA ALA A 74 -27.74 -12.43 3.17
C ALA A 74 -27.19 -11.43 2.13
N SER A 75 -28.00 -10.81 1.26
CA SER A 75 -27.49 -9.90 0.21
C SER A 75 -27.34 -8.45 0.68
N THR A 76 -28.20 -7.96 1.56
CA THR A 76 -28.11 -6.60 2.13
C THR A 76 -27.05 -6.50 3.22
N LEU A 77 -26.77 -7.60 3.93
CA LEU A 77 -25.73 -7.67 4.96
C LEU A 77 -24.32 -7.49 4.39
N ILE A 78 -24.02 -8.02 3.20
CA ILE A 78 -22.66 -8.00 2.62
C ILE A 78 -22.23 -6.58 2.19
N ASN A 79 -23.11 -5.79 1.58
CA ASN A 79 -22.81 -4.39 1.25
C ASN A 79 -22.61 -3.52 2.51
N LEU A 80 -23.35 -3.83 3.58
CA LEU A 80 -23.14 -3.19 4.89
C LEU A 80 -21.83 -3.64 5.53
N GLU A 81 -21.42 -4.91 5.39
CA GLU A 81 -20.14 -5.43 5.88
C GLU A 81 -18.94 -4.79 5.17
N PHE A 82 -18.96 -4.63 3.84
CA PHE A 82 -17.88 -3.92 3.12
C PHE A 82 -17.79 -2.43 3.49
N LEU A 83 -18.92 -1.77 3.69
CA LEU A 83 -18.96 -0.38 4.16
C LEU A 83 -18.45 -0.27 5.61
N LEU A 84 -18.85 -1.20 6.50
CA LEU A 84 -18.36 -1.29 7.88
C LEU A 84 -16.85 -1.51 7.93
N ILE A 85 -16.32 -2.42 7.12
CA ILE A 85 -14.88 -2.68 6.99
C ILE A 85 -14.16 -1.41 6.50
N TYR A 86 -14.70 -0.74 5.48
CA TYR A 86 -14.09 0.49 4.97
C TYR A 86 -14.10 1.59 6.04
N VAL A 87 -15.21 1.77 6.76
CA VAL A 87 -15.32 2.71 7.88
C VAL A 87 -14.33 2.35 8.99
N GLU A 88 -14.17 1.08 9.31
CA GLU A 88 -13.21 0.61 10.32
C GLU A 88 -11.76 0.84 9.88
N LEU A 89 -11.43 0.61 8.60
CA LEU A 89 -10.13 1.01 8.02
C LEU A 89 -9.93 2.53 8.11
N LEU A 90 -10.99 3.32 7.91
CA LEU A 90 -10.93 4.77 8.04
C LEU A 90 -10.72 5.23 9.49
N VAL A 91 -11.22 4.48 10.47
CA VAL A 91 -11.00 4.73 11.90
C VAL A 91 -9.59 4.30 12.31
N PHE A 92 -9.18 3.07 11.98
CA PHE A 92 -7.86 2.56 12.39
C PHE A 92 -6.67 3.28 11.76
N GLN A 93 -6.84 3.93 10.60
CA GLN A 93 -5.77 4.75 10.01
C GLN A 93 -5.48 6.01 10.87
N LEU A 94 -6.42 6.40 11.73
CA LEU A 94 -6.23 7.49 12.68
C LEU A 94 -5.58 6.97 13.97
N ASP A 95 -6.08 5.88 14.53
CA ASP A 95 -5.61 5.34 15.82
C ASP A 95 -4.20 4.75 15.76
N ARG A 96 -3.85 4.10 14.65
CA ARG A 96 -2.58 3.36 14.50
C ARG A 96 -1.54 4.13 13.67
N ARG A 97 -1.62 5.46 13.73
CA ARG A 97 -0.79 6.34 12.93
C ARG A 97 0.55 6.66 13.61
N PRO A 98 1.68 6.59 12.87
CA PRO A 98 2.94 7.15 13.34
C PRO A 98 2.84 8.65 13.63
N SER A 99 3.67 9.15 14.54
CA SER A 99 3.82 10.58 14.77
C SER A 99 4.46 11.24 13.54
N VAL A 100 3.81 12.25 12.96
CA VAL A 100 4.26 12.85 11.68
C VAL A 100 5.59 13.60 11.77
N ASN A 101 6.10 13.84 12.98
CA ASN A 101 7.32 14.63 13.25
C ASN A 101 8.23 13.97 14.28
N TYR A 102 8.23 12.63 14.36
CA TYR A 102 9.11 11.92 15.29
C TYR A 102 10.59 12.10 14.96
N MET A 103 10.94 12.37 13.69
CA MET A 103 12.32 12.62 13.31
C MET A 103 12.86 13.90 13.96
N GLU A 104 12.07 14.96 13.98
CA GLU A 104 12.47 16.25 14.55
C GLU A 104 12.30 16.28 16.08
N ARG A 105 11.27 15.62 16.60
CA ARG A 105 10.93 15.72 18.04
C ARG A 105 11.63 14.72 18.93
N LEU A 106 11.90 13.52 18.43
CA LEU A 106 12.37 12.41 19.27
C LEU A 106 13.75 11.91 18.87
N GLN A 107 13.99 11.75 17.57
CA GLN A 107 15.20 11.11 17.06
C GLN A 107 16.40 12.06 17.11
N LYS A 108 17.56 11.53 17.55
CA LYS A 108 18.80 12.31 17.71
C LYS A 108 19.92 11.87 16.77
N ASP A 109 20.01 10.57 16.47
CA ASP A 109 21.09 9.99 15.68
C ASP A 109 20.63 9.43 14.31
N ILE A 110 19.31 9.39 14.07
CA ILE A 110 18.73 9.02 12.77
C ILE A 110 18.08 10.23 12.11
N THR A 111 18.12 10.26 10.78
CA THR A 111 17.57 11.36 9.96
C THR A 111 16.52 10.82 8.96
N PRO A 112 15.66 11.68 8.40
CA PRO A 112 14.76 11.29 7.31
C PRO A 112 15.48 10.60 6.14
N ASN A 113 16.69 11.06 5.80
CA ASN A 113 17.50 10.45 4.75
C ASN A 113 17.95 9.02 5.10
N MET A 114 18.38 8.78 6.34
CA MET A 114 18.74 7.42 6.79
C MET A 114 17.56 6.46 6.75
N ARG A 115 16.35 6.93 7.09
CA ARG A 115 15.11 6.16 6.91
C ARG A 115 14.85 5.86 5.43
N GLY A 116 15.00 6.86 4.55
CA GLY A 116 14.85 6.67 3.11
C GLY A 116 15.79 5.58 2.56
N ILE A 117 17.06 5.62 2.96
CA ILE A 117 18.07 4.61 2.59
C ILE A 117 17.67 3.22 3.11
N LEU A 118 17.20 3.11 4.36
CA LEU A 118 16.74 1.83 4.91
C LEU A 118 15.57 1.27 4.07
N ILE A 119 14.57 2.09 3.78
CA ILE A 119 13.35 1.64 3.09
C ILE A 119 13.67 1.23 1.64
N ASP A 120 14.55 1.95 0.96
CA ASP A 120 15.00 1.58 -0.39
C ASP A 120 15.70 0.23 -0.41
N TRP A 121 16.58 -0.02 0.54
CA TRP A 121 17.20 -1.32 0.71
C TRP A 121 16.15 -2.41 1.02
N LEU A 122 15.17 -2.12 1.87
CA LEU A 122 14.06 -3.05 2.16
C LEU A 122 13.20 -3.33 0.92
N VAL A 123 13.08 -2.41 -0.04
CA VAL A 123 12.44 -2.70 -1.33
C VAL A 123 13.23 -3.77 -2.08
N GLU A 124 14.55 -3.69 -2.11
CA GLU A 124 15.39 -4.74 -2.73
C GLU A 124 15.24 -6.09 -2.00
N VAL A 125 15.26 -6.08 -0.67
CA VAL A 125 15.03 -7.29 0.15
C VAL A 125 13.67 -7.91 -0.16
N SER A 126 12.63 -7.08 -0.34
CA SER A 126 11.29 -7.56 -0.70
C SER A 126 11.24 -8.21 -2.07
N GLU A 127 11.98 -7.69 -3.06
CA GLU A 127 12.08 -8.30 -4.40
C GLU A 127 12.91 -9.60 -4.37
N GLU A 128 14.01 -9.64 -3.62
CA GLU A 128 14.87 -10.82 -3.46
C GLU A 128 14.09 -12.00 -2.87
N TYR A 129 13.29 -11.75 -1.83
CA TYR A 129 12.43 -12.76 -1.20
C TYR A 129 11.04 -12.89 -1.83
N ARG A 130 10.75 -12.12 -2.88
CA ARG A 130 9.45 -12.10 -3.61
C ARG A 130 8.24 -11.92 -2.68
N LEU A 131 8.40 -11.05 -1.68
CA LEU A 131 7.34 -10.73 -0.72
C LEU A 131 6.19 -10.01 -1.41
N VAL A 132 4.97 -10.22 -0.91
CA VAL A 132 3.82 -9.46 -1.41
C VAL A 132 3.95 -7.98 -1.02
N PRO A 133 3.40 -7.03 -1.81
CA PRO A 133 3.53 -5.62 -1.48
C PRO A 133 2.97 -5.25 -0.10
N ASP A 134 1.90 -5.91 0.37
CA ASP A 134 1.32 -5.66 1.70
C ASP A 134 2.36 -5.81 2.82
N THR A 135 3.25 -6.80 2.71
CA THR A 135 4.36 -7.04 3.62
C THR A 135 5.30 -5.84 3.70
N LEU A 136 5.68 -5.24 2.56
CA LEU A 136 6.53 -4.05 2.52
C LEU A 136 5.83 -2.83 3.14
N PHE A 137 4.56 -2.59 2.79
CA PHE A 137 3.80 -1.48 3.36
C PHE A 137 3.61 -1.62 4.88
N LEU A 138 3.34 -2.84 5.36
CA LEU A 138 3.26 -3.13 6.79
C LEU A 138 4.62 -2.93 7.47
N THR A 139 5.70 -3.42 6.87
CA THR A 139 7.08 -3.22 7.38
C THR A 139 7.35 -1.74 7.67
N VAL A 140 7.09 -0.86 6.70
CA VAL A 140 7.32 0.58 6.85
C VAL A 140 6.44 1.17 7.96
N ASN A 141 5.16 0.76 8.04
CA ASN A 141 4.28 1.20 9.12
C ASN A 141 4.82 0.80 10.51
N LEU A 142 5.31 -0.44 10.67
CA LEU A 142 5.87 -0.93 11.93
C LEU A 142 7.12 -0.15 12.33
N ILE A 143 8.02 0.12 11.36
CA ILE A 143 9.23 0.94 11.57
C ILE A 143 8.83 2.33 12.07
N ASP A 144 7.92 3.02 11.37
CA ASP A 144 7.53 4.39 11.70
C ASP A 144 6.82 4.48 13.05
N ARG A 145 5.94 3.52 13.38
CA ARG A 145 5.29 3.45 14.70
C ARG A 145 6.31 3.23 15.81
N PHE A 146 7.26 2.32 15.61
CA PHE A 146 8.31 2.07 16.60
C PHE A 146 9.18 3.31 16.83
N LEU A 147 9.65 3.94 15.75
CA LEU A 147 10.46 5.16 15.81
C LEU A 147 9.69 6.39 16.32
N SER A 148 8.35 6.34 16.34
CA SER A 148 7.52 7.43 16.86
C SER A 148 7.64 7.62 18.37
N GLN A 149 8.04 6.59 19.11
CA GLN A 149 8.12 6.63 20.58
C GLN A 149 9.41 6.04 21.14
N ASN A 150 10.26 5.42 20.31
CA ASN A 150 11.53 4.85 20.73
C ASN A 150 12.69 5.54 20.02
N GLN A 151 13.63 6.10 20.78
CA GLN A 151 14.89 6.59 20.22
C GLN A 151 15.69 5.42 19.65
N MET A 152 16.27 5.64 18.47
CA MET A 152 17.05 4.63 17.77
C MET A 152 18.44 5.17 17.44
N GLU A 153 19.44 4.33 17.67
CA GLU A 153 20.81 4.56 17.22
C GLU A 153 20.96 4.11 15.76
N LYS A 154 21.74 4.84 14.96
CA LYS A 154 21.87 4.55 13.52
C LYS A 154 22.38 3.13 13.24
N GLN A 155 23.23 2.57 14.10
CA GLN A 155 23.80 1.23 13.96
C GLN A 155 22.74 0.12 14.15
N ARG A 156 21.64 0.43 14.84
CA ARG A 156 20.54 -0.50 15.10
C ARG A 156 19.35 -0.31 14.14
N LEU A 157 19.41 0.70 13.27
CA LEU A 157 18.33 1.02 12.34
C LEU A 157 18.08 -0.11 11.33
N GLN A 158 19.13 -0.76 10.80
CA GLN A 158 18.96 -1.90 9.90
C GLN A 158 18.38 -3.12 10.64
N LEU A 159 18.82 -3.39 11.87
CA LEU A 159 18.24 -4.42 12.74
C LEU A 159 16.74 -4.21 12.94
N LEU A 160 16.31 -2.98 13.24
CA LEU A 160 14.88 -2.63 13.30
C LEU A 160 14.18 -2.97 11.98
N GLY A 161 14.74 -2.54 10.85
CA GLY A 161 14.15 -2.74 9.53
C GLY A 161 13.90 -4.21 9.19
N VAL A 162 14.93 -5.06 9.30
CA VAL A 162 14.76 -6.50 9.02
C VAL A 162 13.85 -7.20 10.00
N THR A 163 13.85 -6.76 11.26
CA THR A 163 12.96 -7.33 12.28
C THR A 163 11.50 -6.97 11.99
N CYS A 164 11.22 -5.72 11.64
CA CYS A 164 9.88 -5.29 11.22
C CYS A 164 9.43 -6.04 9.96
N MET A 165 10.34 -6.31 9.02
CA MET A 165 10.02 -7.11 7.83
C MET A 165 9.76 -8.57 8.18
N LEU A 166 10.52 -9.18 9.08
CA LEU A 166 10.24 -10.52 9.59
C LEU A 166 8.85 -10.61 10.22
N ILE A 167 8.49 -9.64 11.07
CA ILE A 167 7.16 -9.57 11.69
C ILE A 167 6.07 -9.43 10.62
N ALA A 168 6.25 -8.51 9.68
CA ALA A 168 5.30 -8.30 8.59
C ALA A 168 5.15 -9.55 7.71
N SER A 169 6.25 -10.24 7.40
CA SER A 169 6.21 -11.47 6.63
C SER A 169 5.46 -12.58 7.36
N LYS A 170 5.69 -12.76 8.67
CA LYS A 170 4.92 -13.71 9.48
C LYS A 170 3.42 -13.42 9.50
N TYR A 171 3.02 -12.16 9.29
CA TYR A 171 1.64 -11.72 9.32
C TYR A 171 0.95 -11.82 7.96
N GLU A 172 1.60 -11.41 6.88
CA GLU A 172 1.00 -11.29 5.54
C GLU A 172 1.32 -12.47 4.60
N GLU A 173 2.45 -13.17 4.78
CA GLU A 173 2.89 -14.22 3.85
C GLU A 173 2.32 -15.59 4.23
N ILE A 174 1.91 -16.36 3.21
CA ILE A 174 1.57 -17.78 3.39
C ILE A 174 2.80 -18.57 3.86
N CYS A 175 3.96 -18.24 3.29
CA CYS A 175 5.25 -18.86 3.60
C CYS A 175 6.28 -17.78 3.92
N ALA A 176 6.30 -17.33 5.18
CA ALA A 176 7.26 -16.31 5.62
C ALA A 176 8.72 -16.82 5.58
N PRO A 177 9.69 -15.99 5.15
CA PRO A 177 11.11 -16.33 5.24
C PRO A 177 11.53 -16.59 6.69
N ARG A 178 12.47 -17.50 6.88
CA ARG A 178 12.97 -17.83 8.22
C ARG A 178 13.90 -16.72 8.73
N ILE A 179 14.06 -16.64 10.05
CA ILE A 179 14.94 -15.65 10.68
C ILE A 179 16.40 -15.75 10.20
N GLU A 180 16.87 -16.96 9.86
CA GLU A 180 18.20 -17.16 9.27
C GLU A 180 18.36 -16.42 7.94
N GLU A 181 17.29 -16.27 7.15
CA GLU A 181 17.31 -15.55 5.89
C GLU A 181 17.45 -14.04 6.11
N PHE A 182 16.85 -13.51 7.17
CA PHE A 182 17.02 -12.11 7.57
C PHE A 182 18.39 -11.86 8.20
N CYS A 183 18.98 -12.83 8.91
CA CYS A 183 20.38 -12.74 9.35
C CYS A 183 21.31 -12.70 8.11
N PHE A 184 21.10 -13.64 7.18
CA PHE A 184 21.88 -13.74 5.95
C PHE A 184 21.84 -12.48 5.09
N ILE A 185 20.65 -11.89 4.87
CA ILE A 185 20.51 -10.71 3.99
C ILE A 185 21.21 -9.47 4.55
N THR A 186 21.44 -9.44 5.86
CA THR A 186 22.25 -8.40 6.54
C THR A 186 23.75 -8.71 6.53
N ASP A 187 24.21 -9.63 5.67
CA ASP A 187 25.58 -10.14 5.66
C ASP A 187 26.02 -10.69 7.03
N ASN A 188 25.08 -11.30 7.76
CA ASN A 188 25.26 -11.77 9.13
C ASN A 188 25.75 -10.68 10.10
N THR A 189 25.45 -9.41 9.82
CA THR A 189 25.72 -8.29 10.73
C THR A 189 25.03 -8.49 12.08
N TYR A 190 23.87 -9.15 12.08
CA TYR A 190 23.09 -9.43 13.27
C TYR A 190 22.90 -10.93 13.49
N THR A 191 22.95 -11.36 14.75
CA THR A 191 22.68 -12.77 15.11
C THR A 191 21.18 -13.04 15.23
N ARG A 192 20.83 -14.33 15.21
CA ARG A 192 19.45 -14.79 15.42
C ARG A 192 18.90 -14.26 16.75
N GLU A 193 19.70 -14.27 17.81
CA GLU A 193 19.31 -13.81 19.15
C GLU A 193 19.02 -12.31 19.17
N GLU A 194 19.80 -11.51 18.45
CA GLU A 194 19.58 -10.07 18.34
C GLU A 194 18.27 -9.76 17.60
N VAL A 195 18.00 -10.47 16.50
CA VAL A 195 16.74 -10.33 15.74
C VAL A 195 15.54 -10.78 16.59
N LEU A 196 15.63 -11.91 17.32
CA LEU A 196 14.57 -12.35 18.23
C LEU A 196 14.32 -11.35 19.36
N LYS A 197 15.39 -10.81 19.95
CA LYS A 197 15.28 -9.80 21.01
C LYS A 197 14.61 -8.54 20.49
N MET A 198 14.99 -8.09 19.30
CA MET A 198 14.36 -6.94 18.66
C MET A 198 12.89 -7.22 18.31
N GLU A 199 12.57 -8.43 17.85
CA GLU A 199 11.19 -8.84 17.54
C GLU A 199 10.30 -8.73 18.78
N CYS A 200 10.75 -9.27 19.92
CA CYS A 200 10.06 -9.14 21.20
C CYS A 200 9.88 -7.67 21.60
N GLN A 201 10.91 -6.83 21.42
CA GLN A 201 10.81 -5.39 21.73
C GLN A 201 9.76 -4.68 20.88
N VAL A 202 9.75 -4.93 19.57
CA VAL A 202 8.78 -4.33 18.64
C VAL A 202 7.37 -4.81 18.95
N LEU A 203 7.13 -6.11 19.11
CA LEU A 203 5.80 -6.67 19.37
C LEU A 203 5.22 -6.19 20.70
N ASN A 204 6.04 -6.19 21.77
CA ASN A 204 5.62 -5.69 23.08
C ASN A 204 5.29 -4.20 23.04
N PHE A 205 6.11 -3.40 22.35
CA PHE A 205 5.84 -1.98 22.18
C PHE A 205 4.51 -1.73 21.45
N LEU A 206 4.23 -2.48 20.38
CA LEU A 206 3.02 -2.31 19.58
C LEU A 206 1.78 -2.94 20.24
N GLY A 207 1.91 -3.64 21.37
CA GLY A 207 0.84 -4.40 21.99
C GLY A 207 0.23 -5.43 21.02
N PHE A 208 1.04 -6.00 20.13
CA PHE A 208 0.62 -6.93 19.07
C PHE A 208 -0.44 -6.38 18.10
N GLN A 209 -0.65 -5.06 18.04
CA GLN A 209 -1.59 -4.43 17.11
C GLN A 209 -0.99 -4.30 15.71
N LEU A 210 -0.93 -5.42 14.98
CA LEU A 210 -0.32 -5.51 13.64
C LEU A 210 -1.29 -5.24 12.49
N SER A 211 -2.60 -5.49 12.68
CA SER A 211 -3.61 -5.19 11.66
C SER A 211 -3.71 -3.68 11.44
N VAL A 212 -3.11 -3.15 10.39
CA VAL A 212 -3.19 -1.73 10.07
C VAL A 212 -3.72 -1.51 8.66
N PRO A 213 -4.50 -0.44 8.44
CA PRO A 213 -4.83 0.00 7.10
C PRO A 213 -3.58 0.60 6.44
N THR A 214 -3.15 0.02 5.33
CA THR A 214 -2.02 0.51 4.54
C THR A 214 -2.52 1.16 3.25
N THR A 215 -1.68 2.01 2.65
CA THR A 215 -1.97 2.63 1.35
C THR A 215 -2.24 1.55 0.30
N LYS A 216 -1.52 0.42 0.35
CA LYS A 216 -1.73 -0.71 -0.58
C LYS A 216 -3.15 -1.28 -0.53
N LYS A 217 -3.74 -1.41 0.66
CA LYS A 217 -5.12 -1.89 0.83
C LYS A 217 -6.12 -0.95 0.14
N PHE A 218 -5.98 0.36 0.35
CA PHE A 218 -6.83 1.36 -0.31
C PHE A 218 -6.62 1.43 -1.82
N VAL A 219 -5.35 1.38 -2.29
CA VAL A 219 -5.02 1.42 -3.73
C VAL A 219 -5.73 0.30 -4.48
N ARG A 220 -5.76 -0.93 -3.95
CA ARG A 220 -6.49 -2.05 -4.58
C ARG A 220 -7.97 -1.72 -4.81
N ARG A 221 -8.66 -1.25 -3.77
CA ARG A 221 -10.10 -0.89 -3.85
C ARG A 221 -10.34 0.27 -4.81
N PHE A 222 -9.50 1.29 -4.78
CA PHE A 222 -9.68 2.48 -5.63
C PHE A 222 -9.34 2.22 -7.09
N ILE A 223 -8.39 1.32 -7.38
CA ILE A 223 -8.13 0.85 -8.75
C ILE A 223 -9.33 0.11 -9.33
N GLN A 224 -10.05 -0.69 -8.53
CA GLN A 224 -11.28 -1.35 -8.98
C GLN A 224 -12.33 -0.30 -9.37
N ALA A 225 -12.61 0.66 -8.48
CA ALA A 225 -13.52 1.77 -8.75
C ALA A 225 -13.13 2.60 -9.97
N ALA A 226 -11.83 2.82 -10.18
CA ALA A 226 -11.33 3.54 -11.34
C ALA A 226 -11.54 2.79 -12.66
N GLN A 227 -11.49 1.45 -12.65
CA GLN A 227 -11.56 0.64 -13.86
C GLN A 227 -12.99 0.32 -14.30
N VAL A 228 -13.99 0.43 -13.44
CA VAL A 228 -15.39 0.13 -13.83
C VAL A 228 -15.90 1.07 -14.93
N SER A 229 -15.44 2.32 -14.94
CA SER A 229 -15.76 3.28 -16.01
C SER A 229 -14.99 3.03 -17.32
N SER A 230 -13.99 2.15 -17.32
CA SER A 230 -13.10 1.93 -18.45
C SER A 230 -13.57 0.75 -19.30
N LYS A 231 -13.46 0.87 -20.63
CA LYS A 231 -13.89 -0.17 -21.59
C LYS A 231 -13.18 -1.52 -21.39
N ALA A 232 -11.98 -1.52 -20.81
CA ALA A 232 -11.22 -2.71 -20.45
C ALA A 232 -10.35 -2.44 -19.22
N PRO A 233 -10.04 -3.47 -18.40
CA PRO A 233 -9.07 -3.36 -17.32
C PRO A 233 -7.68 -2.95 -17.86
N SER A 234 -7.05 -1.97 -17.19
CA SER A 234 -5.73 -1.47 -17.53
C SER A 234 -4.71 -1.87 -16.48
N LEU A 235 -3.86 -2.84 -16.83
CA LEU A 235 -2.71 -3.21 -15.99
C LEU A 235 -1.72 -2.05 -15.82
N GLU A 236 -1.61 -1.15 -16.80
CA GLU A 236 -0.82 0.07 -16.72
C GLU A 236 -1.31 0.97 -15.57
N LEU A 237 -2.63 1.13 -15.42
CA LEU A 237 -3.21 1.90 -14.32
C LEU A 237 -2.87 1.27 -12.97
N GLU A 238 -2.98 -0.06 -12.86
CA GLU A 238 -2.64 -0.77 -11.63
C GLU A 238 -1.17 -0.59 -11.29
N PHE A 239 -0.25 -0.87 -12.22
CA PHE A 239 1.18 -0.74 -11.95
C PHE A 239 1.58 0.71 -11.67
N LEU A 240 1.02 1.69 -12.39
CA LEU A 240 1.36 3.09 -12.20
C LEU A 240 0.85 3.63 -10.85
N ALA A 241 -0.37 3.28 -10.44
CA ALA A 241 -0.88 3.67 -9.12
C ALA A 241 -0.07 3.03 -7.99
N ASN A 242 0.33 1.76 -8.13
CA ASN A 242 1.20 1.10 -7.13
C ASN A 242 2.60 1.70 -7.09
N TYR A 243 3.20 2.04 -8.25
CA TYR A 243 4.47 2.75 -8.33
C TYR A 243 4.43 4.07 -7.56
N LEU A 244 3.41 4.89 -7.84
CA LEU A 244 3.23 6.18 -7.17
C LEU A 244 3.04 6.00 -5.65
N ALA A 245 2.26 5.02 -5.22
CA ALA A 245 2.09 4.72 -3.81
C ALA A 245 3.39 4.24 -3.14
N GLU A 246 4.17 3.37 -3.78
CA GLU A 246 5.46 2.90 -3.25
C GLU A 246 6.49 4.02 -3.11
N LEU A 247 6.54 4.98 -4.05
CA LEU A 247 7.43 6.15 -3.93
C LEU A 247 7.23 6.90 -2.60
N THR A 248 5.99 6.96 -2.09
CA THR A 248 5.68 7.65 -0.83
C THR A 248 6.23 6.96 0.42
N LEU A 249 6.61 5.68 0.34
CA LEU A 249 7.20 4.96 1.47
C LEU A 249 8.56 5.53 1.84
N VAL A 250 9.37 5.85 0.83
CA VAL A 250 10.74 6.39 1.01
C VAL A 250 10.68 7.84 1.48
N GLU A 251 9.76 8.63 0.95
CA GLU A 251 9.66 10.07 1.22
C GLU A 251 8.98 10.36 2.57
N TYR A 252 9.79 10.71 3.58
CA TYR A 252 9.31 10.99 4.95
C TYR A 252 8.20 12.05 5.00
N SER A 253 8.27 13.07 4.14
CA SER A 253 7.28 14.16 4.15
C SER A 253 5.86 13.71 3.79
N PHE A 254 5.67 12.51 3.22
CA PHE A 254 4.35 11.93 2.95
C PHE A 254 3.70 11.28 4.18
N LEU A 255 4.42 11.06 5.27
CA LEU A 255 3.87 10.51 6.52
C LEU A 255 2.74 11.38 7.10
N LYS A 256 2.73 12.68 6.75
CA LYS A 256 1.68 13.64 7.12
C LYS A 256 0.33 13.42 6.41
N PHE A 257 0.27 12.58 5.39
CA PHE A 257 -0.98 12.24 4.71
C PHE A 257 -1.54 10.91 5.22
N LEU A 258 -2.86 10.75 5.11
CA LEU A 258 -3.53 9.48 5.43
C LEU A 258 -3.27 8.45 4.32
N PRO A 259 -3.17 7.15 4.66
CA PRO A 259 -3.01 6.09 3.65
C PRO A 259 -4.09 6.12 2.55
N SER A 260 -5.35 6.38 2.93
CA SER A 260 -6.46 6.53 1.98
C SER A 260 -6.28 7.73 1.05
N LEU A 261 -5.84 8.88 1.56
CA LEU A 261 -5.59 10.09 0.77
C LEU A 261 -4.43 9.90 -0.23
N ILE A 262 -3.35 9.22 0.20
CA ILE A 262 -2.24 8.86 -0.69
C ILE A 262 -2.74 7.92 -1.81
N ALA A 263 -3.53 6.90 -1.45
CA ALA A 263 -4.06 5.95 -2.41
C ALA A 263 -4.96 6.63 -3.46
N ALA A 264 -5.88 7.49 -3.03
CA ALA A 264 -6.75 8.25 -3.90
C ALA A 264 -5.95 9.16 -4.85
N SER A 265 -4.95 9.86 -4.31
CA SER A 265 -4.07 10.74 -5.09
C SER A 265 -3.21 9.98 -6.10
N ALA A 266 -2.74 8.77 -5.76
CA ALA A 266 -2.00 7.90 -6.66
C ALA A 266 -2.87 7.41 -7.83
N VAL A 267 -4.12 7.01 -7.55
CA VAL A 267 -5.08 6.61 -8.60
C VAL A 267 -5.45 7.79 -9.49
N PHE A 268 -5.70 8.97 -8.92
CA PHE A 268 -5.96 10.20 -9.66
C PHE A 268 -4.82 10.51 -10.64
N LEU A 269 -3.59 10.56 -10.14
CA LEU A 269 -2.41 10.92 -10.94
C LEU A 269 -2.08 9.85 -11.99
N ALA A 270 -2.30 8.57 -11.67
CA ALA A 270 -2.12 7.49 -12.62
C ALA A 270 -3.12 7.58 -13.78
N ARG A 271 -4.41 7.84 -13.50
CA ARG A 271 -5.43 8.07 -14.53
C ARG A 271 -5.06 9.25 -15.42
N TRP A 272 -4.68 10.38 -14.82
CA TRP A 272 -4.25 11.57 -15.55
C TRP A 272 -3.03 11.30 -16.45
N THR A 273 -2.07 10.51 -15.96
CA THR A 273 -0.87 10.18 -16.71
C THR A 273 -1.16 9.27 -17.91
N LEU A 274 -2.19 8.41 -17.83
CA LEU A 274 -2.54 7.47 -18.90
C LEU A 274 -3.56 8.05 -19.90
N ASN A 275 -4.51 8.87 -19.44
CA ASN A 275 -5.55 9.45 -20.29
C ASN A 275 -5.90 10.87 -19.80
N GLN A 276 -5.55 11.87 -20.61
CA GLN A 276 -5.83 13.28 -20.36
C GLN A 276 -7.12 13.76 -21.04
N SER A 277 -7.74 12.93 -21.88
CA SER A 277 -8.96 13.26 -22.61
C SER A 277 -10.20 13.20 -21.72
N ASP A 278 -10.15 12.43 -20.63
CA ASP A 278 -11.22 12.28 -19.66
C ASP A 278 -10.82 12.85 -18.29
N HIS A 279 -11.80 13.27 -17.50
CA HIS A 279 -11.54 13.74 -16.15
C HIS A 279 -11.01 12.58 -15.26
N PRO A 280 -9.90 12.76 -14.53
CA PRO A 280 -9.26 11.69 -13.76
C PRO A 280 -10.04 11.26 -12.51
N TRP A 281 -11.00 12.08 -12.03
CA TRP A 281 -11.83 11.78 -10.86
C TRP A 281 -13.31 11.79 -11.24
N ASN A 282 -13.95 10.62 -11.24
CA ASN A 282 -15.34 10.46 -11.64
C ASN A 282 -16.27 10.26 -10.42
N PRO A 283 -17.60 10.35 -10.58
CA PRO A 283 -18.54 10.19 -9.47
C PRO A 283 -18.41 8.86 -8.72
N THR A 284 -18.06 7.76 -9.40
CA THR A 284 -17.80 6.47 -8.76
C THR A 284 -16.61 6.54 -7.79
N LEU A 285 -15.50 7.17 -8.20
CA LEU A 285 -14.35 7.37 -7.33
C LEU A 285 -14.68 8.28 -6.15
N GLU A 286 -15.42 9.37 -6.37
CA GLU A 286 -15.87 10.26 -5.29
C GLU A 286 -16.74 9.49 -4.27
N HIS A 287 -17.67 8.65 -4.75
CA HIS A 287 -18.51 7.81 -3.90
C HIS A 287 -17.70 6.81 -3.07
N TYR A 288 -16.86 5.99 -3.70
CA TYR A 288 -16.15 4.89 -3.02
C TYR A 288 -14.93 5.33 -2.20
N THR A 289 -14.40 6.52 -2.45
CA THR A 289 -13.26 7.06 -1.69
C THR A 289 -13.67 8.09 -0.64
N SER A 290 -14.89 8.65 -0.77
CA SER A 290 -15.37 9.79 0.01
C SER A 290 -14.51 11.06 -0.12
N TYR A 291 -13.64 11.15 -1.13
CA TYR A 291 -12.84 12.34 -1.43
C TYR A 291 -13.34 13.05 -2.68
N VAL A 292 -13.47 14.37 -2.60
CA VAL A 292 -13.70 15.23 -3.77
C VAL A 292 -12.37 15.68 -4.39
N THR A 293 -12.39 16.18 -5.63
CA THR A 293 -11.19 16.62 -6.35
C THR A 293 -10.36 17.65 -5.60
N SER A 294 -11.00 18.57 -4.88
CA SER A 294 -10.33 19.61 -4.09
C SER A 294 -9.54 19.04 -2.91
N ASP A 295 -9.99 17.94 -2.31
CA ASP A 295 -9.31 17.31 -1.18
C ASP A 295 -7.96 16.71 -1.60
N LEU A 296 -7.88 16.26 -2.85
CA LEU A 296 -6.71 15.60 -3.42
C LEU A 296 -5.63 16.58 -3.90
N LYS A 297 -5.99 17.84 -4.15
CA LYS A 297 -5.13 18.84 -4.83
C LYS A 297 -3.71 18.89 -4.25
N CYS A 298 -3.58 19.06 -2.94
CA CYS A 298 -2.28 19.20 -2.29
C CYS A 298 -1.42 17.94 -2.47
N THR A 299 -2.00 16.78 -2.17
CA THR A 299 -1.30 15.49 -2.20
C THR A 299 -0.92 15.09 -3.63
N VAL A 300 -1.80 15.31 -4.61
CA VAL A 300 -1.54 15.02 -6.03
C VAL A 300 -0.38 15.86 -6.57
N LEU A 301 -0.34 17.17 -6.26
CA LEU A 301 0.74 18.03 -6.72
C LEU A 301 2.09 17.62 -6.13
N LEU A 302 2.14 17.34 -4.83
CA LEU A 302 3.37 16.83 -4.18
C LEU A 302 3.76 15.46 -4.73
N LEU A 303 2.79 14.60 -5.06
CA LEU A 303 3.05 13.28 -5.63
C LEU A 303 3.58 13.38 -7.06
N GLN A 304 3.12 14.36 -7.85
CA GLN A 304 3.68 14.64 -9.17
C GLN A 304 5.11 15.18 -9.07
N GLU A 305 5.40 16.08 -8.14
CA GLU A 305 6.78 16.53 -7.86
C GLU A 305 7.71 15.38 -7.48
N LEU A 306 7.20 14.44 -6.68
CA LEU A 306 7.89 13.22 -6.29
C LEU A 306 8.09 12.30 -7.49
N GLN A 307 7.07 12.05 -8.32
CA GLN A 307 7.17 11.25 -9.54
C GLN A 307 8.25 11.81 -10.47
N LEU A 308 8.28 13.12 -10.69
CA LEU A 308 9.24 13.82 -11.55
C LEU A 308 10.64 13.97 -10.93
N ASN A 309 10.82 13.56 -9.67
CA ASN A 309 12.07 13.67 -8.91
C ASN A 309 12.65 15.10 -8.86
N THR A 310 11.79 16.12 -8.80
CA THR A 310 12.20 17.54 -8.89
C THR A 310 13.19 17.97 -7.80
N LYS A 311 13.19 17.30 -6.64
CA LYS A 311 14.07 17.57 -5.51
C LYS A 311 15.39 16.77 -5.54
N GLY A 312 15.58 15.90 -6.53
CA GLY A 312 16.82 15.13 -6.69
C GLY A 312 17.03 14.07 -5.60
N CYS A 313 16.07 13.16 -5.41
CA CYS A 313 16.24 12.02 -4.51
C CYS A 313 17.37 11.11 -5.03
N SER A 314 18.32 10.76 -4.16
CA SER A 314 19.45 9.87 -4.48
C SER A 314 19.04 8.39 -4.57
N VAL A 315 17.85 8.09 -4.08
CA VAL A 315 17.34 6.75 -3.79
C VAL A 315 16.43 6.32 -4.95
N ASN A 316 16.73 5.18 -5.59
CA ASN A 316 16.22 4.88 -6.94
C ASN A 316 15.62 3.48 -7.13
N VAL A 317 15.67 2.57 -6.15
CA VAL A 317 15.30 1.16 -6.36
C VAL A 317 13.85 1.03 -6.83
N ILE A 318 12.92 1.77 -6.25
CA ILE A 318 11.50 1.74 -6.66
C ILE A 318 11.34 2.17 -8.12
N ARG A 319 12.09 3.17 -8.57
CA ARG A 319 12.05 3.63 -9.96
C ARG A 319 12.60 2.56 -10.89
N GLU A 320 13.72 1.95 -10.54
CA GLU A 320 14.32 0.86 -11.33
C GLU A 320 13.44 -0.39 -11.35
N LYS A 321 12.80 -0.73 -10.23
CA LYS A 321 11.79 -1.78 -10.12
C LYS A 321 10.71 -1.57 -11.17
N TYR A 322 10.05 -0.41 -11.17
CA TYR A 322 8.92 -0.12 -12.06
C TYR A 322 9.30 0.28 -13.49
N LYS A 323 10.59 0.41 -13.81
CA LYS A 323 11.11 0.48 -15.19
C LYS A 323 11.16 -0.88 -15.88
N GLN A 324 11.09 -1.98 -15.11
CA GLN A 324 11.15 -3.32 -15.68
C GLN A 324 9.90 -3.62 -16.54
N ARG A 325 10.10 -4.43 -17.60
CA ARG A 325 9.01 -4.83 -18.51
C ARG A 325 7.86 -5.56 -17.81
N LYS A 326 8.14 -6.28 -16.71
CA LYS A 326 7.12 -6.97 -15.90
C LYS A 326 6.08 -6.00 -15.29
N PHE A 327 6.45 -4.73 -15.14
CA PHE A 327 5.57 -3.64 -14.70
C PHE A 327 5.21 -2.67 -15.82
N LYS A 328 5.28 -3.11 -17.09
CA LYS A 328 5.00 -2.30 -18.28
C LYS A 328 5.78 -0.98 -18.37
N CYS A 329 6.94 -0.90 -17.73
CA CYS A 329 7.81 0.29 -17.72
C CYS A 329 7.10 1.57 -17.24
N VAL A 330 6.09 1.46 -16.37
CA VAL A 330 5.25 2.60 -15.94
C VAL A 330 6.04 3.74 -15.29
N ALA A 331 7.22 3.47 -14.72
CA ALA A 331 8.08 4.51 -14.17
C ALA A 331 8.66 5.48 -15.23
N ALA A 332 8.63 5.10 -16.52
CA ALA A 332 9.01 5.98 -17.63
C ALA A 332 7.84 6.89 -18.08
N LEU A 333 6.61 6.62 -17.62
CA LEU A 333 5.44 7.43 -17.95
C LEU A 333 5.39 8.66 -17.05
N SER A 334 5.11 9.81 -17.65
CA SER A 334 4.87 11.06 -16.93
C SER A 334 3.85 11.90 -17.68
N SER A 335 3.15 12.76 -16.95
CA SER A 335 2.23 13.76 -17.49
C SER A 335 2.82 15.17 -17.39
N PRO A 336 2.33 16.12 -18.21
CA PRO A 336 2.57 17.54 -17.98
C PRO A 336 2.12 17.98 -16.58
N LYS A 337 2.67 19.09 -16.09
CA LYS A 337 2.25 19.68 -14.82
C LYS A 337 0.74 19.91 -14.81
N LEU A 338 0.08 19.48 -13.74
CA LEU A 338 -1.37 19.64 -13.59
C LEU A 338 -1.74 21.12 -13.46
N ALA A 339 -2.67 21.57 -14.30
CA ALA A 339 -3.28 22.89 -14.19
C ALA A 339 -4.29 22.93 -13.04
N GLU A 340 -4.51 24.11 -12.45
CA GLU A 340 -5.49 24.26 -11.37
C GLU A 340 -6.92 23.90 -11.79
N SER A 341 -7.24 24.03 -13.07
CA SER A 341 -8.55 23.68 -13.63
C SER A 341 -8.91 22.20 -13.45
N VAL A 342 -7.94 21.30 -13.40
CA VAL A 342 -8.16 19.85 -13.23
C VAL A 342 -8.71 19.51 -11.83
N PHE A 343 -8.58 20.43 -10.88
CA PHE A 343 -9.10 20.25 -9.50
C PHE A 343 -10.42 20.99 -9.26
N LYS A 344 -11.00 21.63 -10.27
CA LYS A 344 -12.34 22.23 -10.15
C LYS A 344 -13.40 21.12 -10.22
N LYS A 345 -14.57 21.37 -9.64
CA LYS A 345 -15.70 20.44 -9.77
C LYS A 345 -16.07 20.30 -11.24
N LEU A 346 -16.47 19.09 -11.63
CA LEU A 346 -17.18 18.87 -12.89
C LEU A 346 -18.49 19.66 -12.78
N GLU A 347 -18.56 20.81 -13.44
CA GLU A 347 -19.85 21.46 -13.67
C GLU A 347 -20.60 20.55 -14.65
N ASN A 348 -21.71 19.96 -14.20
CA ASN A 348 -22.59 19.17 -15.05
C ASN A 348 -23.09 20.08 -16.18
N ASN A 349 -22.64 19.82 -17.41
CA ASN A 349 -23.25 20.37 -18.62
C ASN A 349 -24.39 19.48 -19.08
#